data_AF-A0A9W6YR25-F1
#
_entry.id   AF-A0A9W6YR25-F1
#
_cell.length_a   1.000
_cell.length_b   1.000
_cell.length_c   1.000
_cell.angle_alpha   90.00
_cell.angle_beta   90.00
_cell.angle_gamma   90.00
#
_symmetry.space_group_name_H-M   'P 1'
#
loop_
_entity.id
_entity.type
_entity.pdbx_description
1 polymer ?
#
loop_
_entity_poly.entity_id
_entity_poly.type
_entity_poly.pdbx_seq_one_letter_code
_entity_poly.pdbx_strand_id
1 'polypeptide(L)'
;MARLKEIADKVASAWNITGPFNMQIIKADNASTGVPDLKVIECNIRASRSFPFVSKVLGVNFIDVAVKSLLNESVPAPVDLMSKKYDYVATKVPQFSFTRLAGADPFLGVEMASTGEVACFGHDVVEAYWTSMQATMNFHIPKPPSGILFGGDLNKDYLGNVSKTIESLGYKYYAASPAVAEYLSKYTTNPVEVIEFPKDNKRELREVFQKYDIKCVFNLARDRADSLQDEDYVMRRNAIDFAIPLFNEPQTSLLFAQALSQKLPAKLANEGKDEVVIPKEVGRWSEFIGGKPV
;
A
#
# COMPACT_ATOMS: atom_id res chain seq x y z
N MET A 1 8.43 19.13 -8.91
CA MET A 1 8.01 19.82 -7.67
C MET A 1 7.68 21.30 -7.86
N ALA A 2 8.51 22.10 -8.53
CA ALA A 2 8.28 23.55 -8.69
C ALA A 2 6.87 23.91 -9.22
N ARG A 3 6.43 23.30 -10.33
CA ARG A 3 5.08 23.51 -10.89
C ARG A 3 3.93 23.20 -9.92
N LEU A 4 4.10 22.22 -9.02
CA LEU A 4 3.08 21.90 -8.01
C LEU A 4 2.99 22.99 -6.95
N LYS A 5 4.13 23.55 -6.51
CA LYS A 5 4.19 24.67 -5.56
C LYS A 5 3.54 25.92 -6.17
N GLU A 6 3.90 26.24 -7.41
CA GLU A 6 3.31 27.37 -8.15
C GLU A 6 1.78 27.26 -8.24
N ILE A 7 1.25 26.07 -8.57
CA ILE A 7 -0.20 25.83 -8.59
C ILE A 7 -0.80 26.05 -7.20
N ALA A 8 -0.18 25.53 -6.14
CA ALA A 8 -0.66 25.69 -4.77
C ALA A 8 -0.67 27.16 -4.33
N ASP A 9 0.38 27.92 -4.63
CA ASP A 9 0.49 29.35 -4.27
C ASP A 9 -0.57 30.18 -5.01
N LYS A 10 -0.78 29.92 -6.30
CA LYS A 10 -1.83 30.58 -7.11
C LYS A 10 -3.22 30.32 -6.54
N VAL A 11 -3.52 29.08 -6.15
CA VAL A 11 -4.82 28.73 -5.55
C VAL A 11 -4.96 29.36 -4.17
N ALA A 12 -3.95 29.27 -3.30
CA ALA A 12 -3.99 29.88 -1.98
C ALA A 12 -4.23 31.40 -2.03
N SER A 13 -3.56 32.09 -2.95
CA SER A 13 -3.74 33.52 -3.17
C SER A 13 -5.13 33.87 -3.73
N ALA A 14 -5.63 33.11 -4.70
CA ALA A 14 -6.94 33.38 -5.31
C ALA A 14 -8.10 33.28 -4.32
N TRP A 15 -7.98 32.40 -3.32
CA TRP A 15 -9.00 32.18 -2.29
C TRP A 15 -8.70 32.91 -0.97
N ASN A 16 -7.63 33.71 -0.89
CA ASN A 16 -7.16 34.38 0.33
C ASN A 16 -7.09 33.44 1.53
N ILE A 17 -6.49 32.26 1.35
CA ILE A 17 -6.43 31.22 2.39
C ILE A 17 -5.51 31.66 3.53
N THR A 18 -6.04 31.77 4.75
CA THR A 18 -5.31 32.17 5.97
C THR A 18 -5.07 31.01 6.95
N GLY A 19 -5.40 29.78 6.55
CA GLY A 19 -5.34 28.59 7.39
C GLY A 19 -4.93 27.34 6.62
N PRO A 20 -5.20 26.15 7.17
CA PRO A 20 -4.80 24.90 6.54
C PRO A 20 -5.62 24.63 5.29
N PHE A 21 -4.97 24.11 4.25
CA PHE A 21 -5.65 23.59 3.08
C PHE A 21 -4.95 22.34 2.55
N ASN A 22 -5.65 21.60 1.70
CA ASN A 22 -5.12 20.44 0.98
C ASN A 22 -5.55 20.50 -0.48
N MET A 23 -4.61 20.22 -1.38
CA MET A 23 -4.88 20.11 -2.81
C MET A 23 -4.51 18.73 -3.30
N GLN A 24 -5.35 18.21 -4.20
CA GLN A 24 -5.13 16.94 -4.89
C GLN A 24 -4.92 17.22 -6.37
N ILE A 25 -3.88 16.63 -6.95
CA ILE A 25 -3.45 16.88 -8.32
C ILE A 25 -3.17 15.53 -8.98
N ILE A 26 -3.70 15.34 -10.19
CA ILE A 26 -3.32 14.22 -11.05
C ILE A 26 -2.13 14.63 -11.92
N LYS A 27 -1.12 13.75 -11.97
CA LYS A 27 0.03 13.85 -12.87
C LYS A 27 -0.08 12.76 -13.92
N ALA A 28 -0.13 13.15 -15.19
CA ALA A 28 -0.09 12.22 -16.32
C ALA A 28 1.17 12.49 -17.15
N ASP A 29 1.87 11.44 -17.56
CA ASP A 29 3.01 11.61 -18.46
C ASP A 29 2.53 12.00 -19.86
N ASN A 30 3.23 12.93 -20.50
CA ASN A 30 2.88 13.44 -21.82
C ASN A 30 4.03 13.16 -22.78
N ALA A 31 3.84 12.15 -23.63
CA ALA A 31 4.88 11.71 -24.58
C ALA A 31 5.18 12.77 -25.65
N SER A 32 4.21 13.61 -26.01
CA SER A 32 4.37 14.63 -27.06
C SER A 32 5.24 15.80 -26.61
N THR A 33 5.16 16.17 -25.33
CA THR A 33 5.90 17.32 -24.78
C THR A 33 7.10 16.90 -23.92
N GLY A 34 7.15 15.65 -23.47
CA GLY A 34 8.10 15.16 -22.46
C GLY A 34 7.89 15.76 -21.06
N VAL A 35 6.89 16.62 -20.90
CA VAL A 35 6.59 17.36 -19.66
C VAL A 35 5.24 16.87 -19.13
N PRO A 36 5.18 16.27 -17.92
CA PRO A 36 3.93 15.73 -17.40
C PRO A 36 2.82 16.80 -17.28
N ASP A 37 1.60 16.42 -17.66
CA ASP A 37 0.42 17.23 -17.45
C ASP A 37 0.00 17.17 -15.97
N LEU A 38 -0.33 18.34 -15.42
CA LEU A 38 -0.81 18.48 -14.04
C LEU A 38 -2.21 19.06 -14.08
N LYS A 39 -3.18 18.36 -13.49
CA LYS A 39 -4.56 18.86 -13.34
C LYS A 39 -4.97 18.82 -11.87
N VAL A 40 -5.54 19.92 -11.40
CA VAL A 40 -6.14 19.98 -10.06
C VAL A 40 -7.41 19.13 -10.07
N ILE A 41 -7.53 18.23 -9.10
CA ILE A 41 -8.74 17.44 -8.84
C ILE A 41 -9.68 18.27 -7.96
N GLU A 42 -9.20 18.66 -6.78
CA GLU A 42 -9.94 19.46 -5.81
C GLU A 42 -9.02 20.25 -4.87
N CYS A 43 -9.58 21.25 -4.22
CA CYS A 43 -8.96 21.99 -3.11
C CYS A 43 -9.90 21.99 -1.91
N ASN A 44 -9.42 21.48 -0.78
CA ASN A 44 -10.12 21.47 0.49
C ASN A 44 -9.51 22.57 1.39
N ILE A 45 -10.24 23.66 1.62
CA ILE A 45 -9.80 24.78 2.49
C ILE A 45 -10.06 24.41 3.97
N ARG A 46 -9.42 23.34 4.42
CA ARG A 46 -9.45 22.82 5.79
C ARG A 46 -8.27 21.88 6.03
N ALA A 47 -8.07 21.49 7.28
CA ALA A 47 -7.17 20.39 7.60
C ALA A 47 -7.63 19.09 6.91
N SER A 48 -6.67 18.34 6.38
CA SER A 48 -6.90 17.02 5.79
C SER A 48 -6.50 15.91 6.77
N ARG A 49 -6.98 14.69 6.53
CA ARG A 49 -6.58 13.50 7.30
C ARG A 49 -5.08 13.18 7.21
N SER A 50 -4.34 13.82 6.30
CA SER A 50 -2.90 13.65 6.16
C SER A 50 -2.10 14.58 7.08
N PHE A 51 -2.74 15.57 7.73
CA PHE A 51 -2.07 16.55 8.57
C PHE A 51 -1.23 15.94 9.71
N PRO A 52 -1.76 14.98 10.51
CA PRO A 52 -0.97 14.36 11.57
C PRO A 52 0.25 13.62 11.03
N PHE A 53 0.08 12.88 9.92
CA PHE A 53 1.17 12.17 9.26
C PHE A 53 2.26 13.12 8.79
N VAL A 54 1.92 14.14 7.99
CA VAL A 54 2.89 15.12 7.48
C VAL A 54 3.58 15.87 8.61
N SER A 55 2.87 16.17 9.70
CA SER A 55 3.44 16.83 10.88
C SER A 55 4.56 16.01 11.52
N LYS A 56 4.32 14.70 11.71
CA LYS A 56 5.32 13.78 12.26
C LYS A 56 6.48 13.56 11.29
N VAL A 57 6.19 13.44 10.00
CA VAL A 57 7.21 13.23 8.97
C VAL A 57 8.14 14.43 8.82
N LEU A 58 7.63 15.66 8.90
CA LEU A 58 8.45 16.86 8.69
C LEU A 58 8.98 17.48 9.98
N GLY A 59 8.58 16.96 11.15
CA GLY A 59 9.03 17.47 12.44
C GLY A 59 8.44 18.84 12.78
N VAL A 60 7.23 19.14 12.30
CA VAL A 60 6.53 20.42 12.51
C VAL A 60 5.08 20.13 12.87
N ASN A 61 4.56 20.71 13.94
CA ASN A 61 3.15 20.58 14.28
C ASN A 61 2.31 21.54 13.41
N PHE A 62 1.80 21.05 12.27
CA PHE A 62 1.03 21.90 11.34
C PHE A 62 -0.29 22.41 11.94
N ILE A 63 -0.84 21.72 12.93
CA ILE A 63 -2.06 22.16 13.61
C ILE A 63 -1.76 23.38 14.50
N ASP A 64 -0.65 23.36 15.23
CA ASP A 64 -0.20 24.52 16.00
C ASP A 64 0.03 25.75 15.10
N VAL A 65 0.71 25.55 13.95
CA VAL A 65 0.90 26.61 12.95
C VAL A 65 -0.43 27.12 12.40
N ALA A 66 -1.36 26.22 12.07
CA ALA A 66 -2.68 26.56 11.56
C ALA A 66 -3.50 27.39 12.57
N VAL A 67 -3.50 27.01 13.85
CA VAL A 67 -4.22 27.73 14.91
C VAL A 67 -3.64 29.13 15.09
N LYS A 68 -2.31 29.26 15.17
CA LYS A 68 -1.63 30.57 15.26
C LYS A 68 -1.98 31.47 14.07
N SER A 69 -1.99 30.91 12.87
CA SER A 69 -2.39 31.61 11.64
C SER A 69 -3.83 32.12 11.69
N LEU A 70 -4.77 31.27 12.13
CA LEU A 70 -6.19 31.63 12.25
C LEU A 70 -6.45 32.71 13.32
N LEU A 71 -5.70 32.68 14.43
CA LEU A 71 -5.77 33.68 15.51
C LEU A 71 -4.97 34.95 15.20
N ASN A 72 -4.16 34.93 14.14
CA ASN A 72 -3.19 35.97 13.83
C ASN A 72 -2.27 36.30 15.01
N GLU A 73 -1.91 35.29 15.80
CA GLU A 73 -1.10 35.41 17.01
C GLU A 73 0.14 34.52 16.91
N SER A 74 1.32 35.11 17.06
CA SER A 74 2.61 34.38 17.04
C SER A 74 2.80 33.49 15.80
N VAL A 75 2.32 33.95 14.63
CA VAL A 75 2.41 33.21 13.37
C VAL A 75 3.90 33.03 13.00
N PRO A 76 4.38 31.78 12.84
CA PRO A 76 5.78 31.54 12.48
C PRO A 76 6.05 32.03 11.05
N ALA A 77 7.31 32.38 10.79
CA ALA A 77 7.73 32.73 9.43
C ALA A 77 7.50 31.55 8.46
N PRO A 78 7.15 31.81 7.19
CA PRO A 78 7.01 30.77 6.19
C PRO A 78 8.30 29.97 6.01
N VAL A 79 8.18 28.64 5.90
CA VAL A 79 9.30 27.72 5.74
C VAL A 79 9.05 26.73 4.61
N ASP A 80 10.03 26.56 3.71
CA ASP A 80 9.98 25.51 2.70
C ASP A 80 10.58 24.21 3.25
N LEU A 81 9.73 23.40 3.89
CA LEU A 81 10.14 22.11 4.48
C LEU A 81 10.60 21.08 3.43
N MET A 82 10.30 21.30 2.15
CA MET A 82 10.71 20.41 1.05
C MET A 82 12.01 20.86 0.38
N SER A 83 12.61 21.97 0.82
CA SER A 83 13.90 22.46 0.29
C SER A 83 15.10 21.65 0.78
N LYS A 84 14.97 20.97 1.91
CA LYS A 84 16.00 20.10 2.49
C LYS A 84 15.80 18.64 2.08
N LYS A 85 16.90 17.90 2.04
CA LYS A 85 16.89 16.45 1.88
C LYS A 85 16.63 15.79 3.24
N TYR A 86 15.86 14.72 3.22
CA TYR A 86 15.64 13.84 4.37
C TYR A 86 16.29 12.49 4.07
N ASP A 87 16.97 11.91 5.07
CA ASP A 87 17.65 10.62 4.95
C ASP A 87 16.73 9.44 5.34
N TYR A 88 15.42 9.66 5.24
CA TYR A 88 14.37 8.68 5.50
C TYR A 88 13.19 8.88 4.56
N VAL A 89 12.39 7.82 4.46
CA VAL A 89 11.08 7.79 3.83
C VAL A 89 10.04 7.42 4.88
N ALA A 90 8.82 7.94 4.72
CA ALA A 90 7.69 7.52 5.54
C ALA A 90 6.53 7.10 4.64
N THR A 91 5.89 6.00 5.00
CA THR A 91 4.71 5.46 4.32
C THR A 91 3.51 5.58 5.23
N LYS A 92 2.35 5.87 4.63
CA LYS A 92 1.04 5.84 5.28
C LYS A 92 0.17 4.86 4.52
N VAL A 93 -0.22 3.77 5.18
CA VAL A 93 -1.00 2.69 4.58
C VAL A 93 -2.38 2.61 5.23
N PRO A 94 -3.43 2.28 4.47
CA PRO A 94 -4.78 2.17 5.01
C PRO A 94 -4.96 0.93 5.88
N GLN A 95 -5.79 1.06 6.92
CA GLN A 95 -6.38 -0.07 7.63
C GLN A 95 -7.82 -0.23 7.14
N PHE A 96 -8.18 -1.45 6.74
CA PHE A 96 -9.53 -1.78 6.27
C PHE A 96 -10.31 -2.60 7.31
N SER A 97 -11.63 -2.46 7.26
CA SER A 97 -12.57 -3.21 8.09
C SER A 97 -13.46 -4.16 7.27
N PHE A 98 -12.97 -4.65 6.12
CA PHE A 98 -13.75 -5.53 5.24
C PHE A 98 -14.22 -6.83 5.90
N THR A 99 -13.57 -7.28 6.98
CA THR A 99 -14.01 -8.41 7.80
C THR A 99 -15.33 -8.16 8.54
N ARG A 100 -15.73 -6.90 8.74
CA ARG A 100 -16.95 -6.52 9.45
C ARG A 100 -18.20 -6.48 8.54
N LEU A 101 -18.01 -6.43 7.22
CA LEU A 101 -19.09 -6.32 6.24
C LEU A 101 -19.11 -7.58 5.37
N ALA A 102 -19.92 -8.56 5.79
CA ALA A 102 -20.16 -9.76 4.99
C ALA A 102 -20.80 -9.39 3.65
N GLY A 103 -20.35 -10.03 2.56
CA GLY A 103 -20.88 -9.81 1.21
C GLY A 103 -20.40 -8.54 0.50
N ALA A 104 -19.66 -7.64 1.17
CA ALA A 104 -19.02 -6.51 0.49
C ALA A 104 -17.80 -6.99 -0.32
N ASP A 105 -17.65 -6.56 -1.56
CA ASP A 105 -16.46 -6.85 -2.36
C ASP A 105 -15.25 -6.03 -1.85
N PRO A 106 -14.13 -6.68 -1.45
CA PRO A 106 -12.88 -6.01 -1.13
C PRO A 106 -12.19 -5.45 -2.39
N PHE A 107 -12.81 -4.46 -3.03
CA PHE A 107 -12.33 -3.80 -4.25
C PHE A 107 -12.12 -2.31 -4.00
N LEU A 108 -10.98 -1.78 -4.44
CA LEU A 108 -10.66 -0.36 -4.29
C LEU A 108 -11.25 0.44 -5.46
N GLY A 109 -11.87 1.57 -5.17
CA GLY A 109 -12.44 2.45 -6.18
C GLY A 109 -12.23 3.92 -5.84
N VAL A 110 -13.03 4.78 -6.47
CA VAL A 110 -13.00 6.24 -6.21
C VAL A 110 -13.45 6.59 -4.79
N GLU A 111 -14.25 5.74 -4.15
CA GLU A 111 -14.70 5.92 -2.77
C GLU A 111 -13.71 5.30 -1.77
N MET A 112 -13.44 6.03 -0.68
CA MET A 112 -12.56 5.54 0.38
C MET A 112 -13.31 4.60 1.33
N ALA A 113 -12.93 3.32 1.30
CA ALA A 113 -13.47 2.28 2.19
C ALA A 113 -12.66 2.03 3.47
N SER A 114 -11.44 2.58 3.58
CA SER A 114 -10.55 2.38 4.74
C SER A 114 -11.03 3.15 5.97
N THR A 115 -10.86 2.55 7.14
CA THR A 115 -11.35 3.07 8.44
C THR A 115 -10.25 3.63 9.33
N GLY A 116 -8.99 3.25 9.07
CA GLY A 116 -7.83 3.72 9.82
C GLY A 116 -6.59 3.80 8.94
N GLU A 117 -5.45 4.04 9.59
CA GLU A 117 -4.16 4.18 8.93
C GLU A 117 -3.02 3.73 9.85
N VAL A 118 -1.96 3.21 9.23
CA VAL A 118 -0.68 2.92 9.86
C VAL A 118 0.38 3.76 9.17
N ALA A 119 1.26 4.39 9.95
CA ALA A 119 2.36 5.17 9.43
C ALA A 119 3.69 4.65 9.98
N CYS A 120 4.65 4.38 9.09
CA CYS A 120 5.97 3.91 9.47
C CYS A 120 7.05 4.69 8.73
N PHE A 121 8.22 4.78 9.36
CA PHE A 121 9.44 5.31 8.77
C PHE A 121 10.33 4.16 8.29
N GLY A 122 11.23 4.45 7.38
CA GLY A 122 12.30 3.56 6.94
C GLY A 122 13.38 4.36 6.21
N HIS A 123 14.55 3.77 5.99
CA HIS A 123 15.64 4.44 5.26
C HIS A 123 15.31 4.63 3.78
N ASP A 124 14.48 3.74 3.23
CA ASP A 124 13.95 3.82 1.86
C ASP A 124 12.46 3.41 1.83
N VAL A 125 11.85 3.49 0.64
CA VAL A 125 10.44 3.17 0.44
C VAL A 125 10.13 1.69 0.69
N VAL A 126 11.07 0.78 0.39
CA VAL A 126 10.88 -0.66 0.56
C VAL A 126 10.83 -1.00 2.04
N GLU A 127 11.74 -0.45 2.83
CA GLU A 127 11.80 -0.63 4.27
C GLU A 127 10.63 0.02 5.00
N ALA A 128 10.26 1.25 4.64
CA ALA A 128 9.11 1.93 5.23
C ALA A 128 7.82 1.12 4.96
N TYR A 129 7.63 0.66 3.72
CA TYR A 129 6.46 -0.13 3.33
C TYR A 129 6.44 -1.52 3.98
N TRP A 130 7.59 -2.22 4.03
CA TRP A 130 7.76 -3.49 4.75
C TRP A 130 7.36 -3.38 6.22
N THR A 131 7.78 -2.30 6.88
CA THR A 131 7.44 -2.01 8.28
C THR A 131 5.94 -1.72 8.43
N SER A 132 5.38 -0.92 7.52
CA SER A 132 3.93 -0.63 7.48
C SER A 132 3.06 -1.87 7.31
N MET A 133 3.44 -2.80 6.43
CA MET A 133 2.69 -4.05 6.26
C MET A 133 2.72 -4.90 7.52
N GLN A 134 3.89 -5.06 8.15
CA GLN A 134 4.00 -5.81 9.40
C GLN A 134 3.25 -5.17 10.58
N ALA A 135 3.16 -3.85 10.61
CA ALA A 135 2.42 -3.12 11.63
C ALA A 135 0.89 -3.10 11.40
N THR A 136 0.42 -3.59 10.25
CA THR A 136 -1.01 -3.68 9.94
C THR A 136 -1.67 -4.75 10.80
N MET A 137 -2.86 -4.46 11.34
CA MET A 137 -3.53 -5.35 12.28
C MET A 137 -3.87 -6.70 11.65
N ASN A 138 -3.55 -7.79 12.35
CA ASN A 138 -3.75 -9.19 11.92
C ASN A 138 -3.04 -9.57 10.62
N PHE A 139 -2.05 -8.80 10.19
CA PHE A 139 -1.21 -9.15 9.05
C PHE A 139 -0.19 -10.21 9.45
N HIS A 140 -0.13 -11.29 8.68
CA HIS A 140 0.87 -12.34 8.85
C HIS A 140 1.69 -12.43 7.57
N ILE A 141 3.02 -12.34 7.70
CA ILE A 141 3.91 -12.46 6.55
C ILE A 141 3.78 -13.88 5.97
N PRO A 142 3.55 -14.02 4.65
CA PRO A 142 3.59 -15.34 4.01
C PRO A 142 5.02 -15.89 4.03
N LYS A 143 5.23 -17.07 4.62
CA LYS A 143 6.55 -17.69 4.76
C LYS A 143 6.68 -18.89 3.81
N PRO A 144 7.71 -18.94 2.95
CA PRO A 144 8.01 -20.11 2.13
C PRO A 144 8.15 -21.38 3.00
N PRO A 145 7.71 -22.56 2.53
CA PRO A 145 7.16 -22.84 1.20
C PRO A 145 5.63 -22.72 1.12
N SER A 146 5.02 -21.69 1.72
CA SER A 146 3.58 -21.43 1.64
C SER A 146 3.07 -21.16 0.22
N GLY A 147 1.75 -21.28 0.04
CA GLY A 147 1.05 -20.95 -1.19
C GLY A 147 0.79 -19.46 -1.39
N ILE A 148 0.93 -18.99 -2.63
CA ILE A 148 0.52 -17.67 -3.10
C ILE A 148 -0.50 -17.86 -4.22
N LEU A 149 -1.67 -17.25 -4.08
CA LEU A 149 -2.75 -17.32 -5.06
C LEU A 149 -2.78 -16.06 -5.93
N PHE A 150 -2.80 -16.23 -7.24
CA PHE A 150 -2.80 -15.15 -8.22
C PHE A 150 -4.12 -15.11 -9.03
N GLY A 151 -4.63 -13.91 -9.29
CA GLY A 151 -5.81 -13.66 -10.12
C GLY A 151 -5.90 -12.20 -10.58
N GLY A 152 -6.91 -11.87 -11.39
CA GLY A 152 -7.16 -10.54 -11.92
C GLY A 152 -6.74 -10.32 -13.39
N ASP A 153 -6.45 -9.07 -13.75
CA ASP A 153 -6.27 -8.65 -15.14
C ASP A 153 -4.95 -9.14 -15.76
N LEU A 154 -5.06 -9.78 -16.93
CA LEU A 154 -3.94 -10.34 -17.70
C LEU A 154 -3.49 -9.44 -18.85
N ASN A 155 -4.19 -8.32 -19.11
CA ASN A 155 -3.86 -7.39 -20.20
C ASN A 155 -2.65 -6.49 -19.87
N LYS A 156 -2.22 -6.47 -18.62
CA LYS A 156 -1.08 -5.72 -18.12
C LYS A 156 -0.03 -6.69 -17.58
N ASP A 157 1.19 -6.22 -17.46
CA ASP A 157 2.35 -6.97 -17.00
C ASP A 157 2.48 -7.00 -15.46
N TYR A 158 1.63 -6.27 -14.73
CA TYR A 158 1.73 -6.14 -13.28
C TYR A 158 1.73 -7.47 -12.53
N LEU A 159 0.78 -8.36 -12.83
CA LEU A 159 0.67 -9.64 -12.13
C LEU A 159 1.90 -10.53 -12.40
N GLY A 160 2.39 -10.55 -13.64
CA GLY A 160 3.60 -11.26 -14.03
C GLY A 160 4.87 -10.68 -13.41
N ASN A 161 4.95 -9.35 -13.29
CA ASN A 161 6.06 -8.68 -12.61
C ASN A 161 6.08 -9.02 -11.11
N VAL A 162 4.92 -9.12 -10.46
CA VAL A 162 4.81 -9.57 -9.06
C VAL A 162 5.34 -11.00 -8.92
N SER A 163 4.85 -11.95 -9.73
CA SER A 163 5.27 -13.36 -9.62
C SER A 163 6.77 -13.52 -9.86
N LYS A 164 7.32 -12.87 -10.90
CA LYS A 164 8.75 -12.87 -11.19
C LYS A 164 9.59 -12.30 -10.05
N THR A 165 9.12 -11.25 -9.38
CA THR A 165 9.87 -10.59 -8.29
C THR A 165 10.07 -11.49 -7.07
N ILE A 166 9.12 -12.40 -6.79
CA ILE A 166 9.16 -13.33 -5.66
C ILE A 166 9.57 -14.75 -6.06
N GLU A 167 10.06 -14.95 -7.28
CA GLU A 167 10.41 -16.26 -7.85
C GLU A 167 11.43 -17.03 -7.01
N SER A 168 12.49 -16.35 -6.58
CA SER A 168 13.62 -16.95 -5.88
C SER A 168 13.35 -17.30 -4.41
N LEU A 169 12.18 -16.94 -3.88
CA LEU A 169 11.86 -17.11 -2.45
C LEU A 169 11.34 -18.51 -2.10
N GLY A 170 11.00 -19.34 -3.10
CA GLY A 170 10.56 -20.73 -2.85
C GLY A 170 9.10 -20.88 -2.44
N TYR A 171 8.24 -19.94 -2.82
CA TYR A 171 6.79 -20.06 -2.67
C TYR A 171 6.18 -21.04 -3.69
N LYS A 172 5.02 -21.60 -3.36
CA LYS A 172 4.20 -22.38 -4.29
C LYS A 172 3.18 -21.47 -4.97
N TYR A 173 3.09 -21.51 -6.30
CA TYR A 173 2.21 -20.62 -7.05
C TYR A 173 0.93 -21.35 -7.45
N TYR A 174 -0.18 -20.70 -7.17
CA TYR A 174 -1.51 -21.21 -7.45
C TYR A 174 -2.32 -20.20 -8.26
N ALA A 175 -3.19 -20.72 -9.11
CA ALA A 175 -4.17 -19.95 -9.86
C ALA A 175 -5.53 -20.66 -9.84
N ALA A 176 -6.62 -19.90 -9.82
CA ALA A 176 -7.97 -20.45 -9.92
C ALA A 176 -8.38 -20.77 -11.38
N SER A 177 -7.76 -20.09 -12.35
CA SER A 177 -8.05 -20.26 -13.77
C SER A 177 -6.81 -20.74 -14.57
N PRO A 178 -6.97 -21.67 -15.53
CA PRO A 178 -5.90 -22.08 -16.44
C PRO A 178 -5.27 -20.92 -17.22
N ALA A 179 -6.06 -19.88 -17.56
CA ALA A 179 -5.56 -18.73 -18.29
C ALA A 179 -4.54 -17.91 -17.48
N VAL A 180 -4.77 -17.77 -16.18
CA VAL A 180 -3.84 -17.08 -15.26
C VAL A 180 -2.55 -17.89 -15.12
N ALA A 181 -2.65 -19.22 -15.00
CA ALA A 181 -1.48 -20.10 -14.94
C ALA A 181 -0.63 -20.03 -16.22
N GLU A 182 -1.27 -20.08 -17.39
CA GLU A 182 -0.57 -19.95 -18.68
C GLU A 182 0.09 -18.57 -18.81
N TYR A 183 -0.60 -17.49 -18.43
CA TYR A 183 -0.02 -16.15 -18.43
C TYR A 183 1.22 -16.07 -17.52
N LEU A 184 1.13 -16.58 -16.28
CA LEU A 184 2.23 -16.50 -15.32
C LEU A 184 3.45 -17.31 -15.76
N SER A 185 3.24 -18.44 -16.46
CA SER A 185 4.34 -19.26 -16.99
C SER A 185 5.26 -18.51 -17.97
N LYS A 186 4.81 -17.37 -18.52
CA LYS A 186 5.61 -16.49 -19.39
C LYS A 186 6.59 -15.60 -18.59
N TYR A 187 6.33 -15.42 -17.29
CA TYR A 187 7.09 -14.52 -16.41
C TYR A 187 7.96 -15.25 -15.38
N THR A 188 7.59 -16.48 -15.02
CA THR A 188 8.29 -17.30 -14.01
C THR A 188 8.51 -18.73 -14.49
N THR A 189 9.61 -19.30 -14.03
CA THR A 189 10.02 -20.69 -14.14
C THR A 189 9.38 -21.58 -13.06
N ASN A 190 8.82 -21.00 -11.99
CA ASN A 190 8.12 -21.76 -10.96
C ASN A 190 6.84 -22.39 -11.54
N PRO A 191 6.56 -23.67 -11.25
CA PRO A 191 5.32 -24.29 -11.69
C PRO A 191 4.13 -23.59 -11.03
N VAL A 192 3.14 -23.22 -11.86
CA VAL A 192 1.87 -22.66 -11.40
C VAL A 192 0.81 -23.74 -11.48
N GLU A 193 0.34 -24.21 -10.33
CA GLU A 193 -0.70 -25.23 -10.24
C GLU A 193 -2.09 -24.58 -10.31
N VAL A 194 -2.93 -25.08 -11.22
CA VAL A 194 -4.34 -24.69 -11.28
C VAL A 194 -5.08 -25.49 -10.22
N ILE A 195 -5.74 -24.81 -9.29
CA ILE A 195 -6.47 -25.43 -8.19
C ILE A 195 -7.97 -25.36 -8.44
N GLU A 196 -8.69 -26.37 -7.95
CA GLU A 196 -10.15 -26.30 -7.93
C GLU A 196 -10.60 -25.17 -7.01
N PHE A 197 -11.49 -24.31 -7.53
CA PHE A 197 -11.93 -23.12 -6.83
C PHE A 197 -13.47 -23.05 -6.81
N PRO A 198 -14.11 -23.72 -5.82
CA PRO A 198 -15.57 -23.71 -5.68
C PRO A 198 -16.09 -22.29 -5.50
N LYS A 199 -17.16 -21.91 -6.19
CA LYS A 199 -17.70 -20.53 -6.12
C LYS A 199 -18.84 -20.40 -5.12
N ASP A 200 -19.61 -21.47 -4.95
CA ASP A 200 -20.81 -21.51 -4.12
C ASP A 200 -20.60 -22.02 -2.69
N ASN A 201 -19.50 -22.74 -2.43
CA ASN A 201 -19.30 -23.44 -1.15
C ASN A 201 -18.10 -22.90 -0.37
N LYS A 202 -18.38 -22.03 0.60
CA LYS A 202 -17.36 -21.44 1.48
C LYS A 202 -16.57 -22.46 2.31
N ARG A 203 -17.19 -23.60 2.66
CA ARG A 203 -16.51 -24.65 3.43
C ARG A 203 -15.46 -25.34 2.57
N GLU A 204 -15.82 -25.72 1.36
CA GLU A 204 -14.89 -26.33 0.40
C GLU A 204 -13.77 -25.36 0.03
N LEU A 205 -14.07 -24.08 -0.18
CA LEU A 205 -13.04 -23.05 -0.37
C LEU A 205 -12.07 -22.97 0.80
N ARG A 206 -12.57 -23.03 2.04
CA ARG A 206 -11.69 -23.03 3.21
C ARG A 206 -10.78 -24.27 3.21
N GLU A 207 -11.31 -25.42 2.85
CA GLU A 207 -10.54 -26.66 2.72
C GLU A 207 -9.49 -26.54 1.61
N VAL A 208 -9.78 -25.87 0.49
CA VAL A 208 -8.82 -25.53 -0.58
C VAL A 208 -7.70 -24.64 -0.04
N PHE A 209 -8.02 -23.51 0.60
CA PHE A 209 -7.02 -22.58 1.15
C PHE A 209 -6.11 -23.26 2.19
N GLN A 210 -6.66 -24.19 2.97
CA GLN A 210 -5.88 -25.00 3.93
C GLN A 210 -5.02 -26.06 3.25
N LYS A 211 -5.59 -26.82 2.31
CA LYS A 211 -4.90 -27.89 1.56
C LYS A 211 -3.66 -27.37 0.84
N TYR A 212 -3.78 -26.20 0.21
CA TYR A 212 -2.70 -25.56 -0.55
C TYR A 212 -1.86 -24.58 0.28
N ASP A 213 -2.12 -24.49 1.59
CA ASP A 213 -1.46 -23.57 2.53
C ASP A 213 -1.34 -22.13 1.99
N ILE A 214 -2.43 -21.59 1.44
CA ILE A 214 -2.44 -20.25 0.85
C ILE A 214 -2.29 -19.22 1.97
N LYS A 215 -1.25 -18.38 1.90
CA LYS A 215 -0.93 -17.34 2.90
C LYS A 215 -0.90 -15.92 2.34
N CYS A 216 -1.08 -15.74 1.03
CA CYS A 216 -1.21 -14.42 0.42
C CYS A 216 -1.97 -14.54 -0.90
N VAL A 217 -2.75 -13.52 -1.22
CA VAL A 217 -3.50 -13.42 -2.48
C VAL A 217 -3.13 -12.12 -3.19
N PHE A 218 -2.69 -12.24 -4.44
CA PHE A 218 -2.57 -11.11 -5.37
C PHE A 218 -3.71 -11.20 -6.37
N ASN A 219 -4.68 -10.28 -6.27
CA ASN A 219 -5.82 -10.24 -7.18
C ASN A 219 -5.93 -8.84 -7.80
N LEU A 220 -5.36 -8.67 -8.99
CA LEU A 220 -5.24 -7.37 -9.67
C LEU A 220 -6.35 -7.18 -10.70
N ALA A 221 -7.59 -7.48 -10.33
CA ALA A 221 -8.74 -7.29 -11.22
C ALA A 221 -8.89 -5.82 -11.62
N ARG A 222 -9.18 -5.57 -12.90
CA ARG A 222 -9.36 -4.22 -13.43
C ARG A 222 -10.68 -3.60 -13.00
N ASP A 223 -11.73 -4.40 -13.04
CA ASP A 223 -13.09 -3.96 -12.82
C ASP A 223 -13.68 -4.68 -11.60
N ARG A 224 -14.70 -4.05 -11.00
CA ARG A 224 -15.46 -4.70 -9.92
C ARG A 224 -16.19 -5.91 -10.51
N ALA A 225 -16.28 -6.98 -9.73
CA ALA A 225 -16.99 -8.18 -10.15
C ALA A 225 -18.47 -7.93 -10.45
N ASP A 226 -18.96 -8.51 -11.54
CA ASP A 226 -20.35 -8.40 -11.97
C ASP A 226 -21.31 -9.26 -11.13
N SER A 227 -20.79 -10.27 -10.43
CA SER A 227 -21.60 -11.17 -9.60
C SER A 227 -20.82 -11.71 -8.40
N LEU A 228 -21.55 -12.26 -7.41
CA LEU A 228 -20.95 -12.94 -6.26
C LEU A 228 -20.32 -14.30 -6.62
N GLN A 229 -20.54 -14.77 -7.85
CA GLN A 229 -19.95 -15.99 -8.41
C GLN A 229 -18.74 -15.70 -9.31
N ASP A 230 -18.38 -14.42 -9.45
CA ASP A 230 -17.17 -14.03 -10.12
C ASP A 230 -15.95 -14.59 -9.37
N GLU A 231 -15.01 -15.16 -10.10
CA GLU A 231 -13.84 -15.82 -9.52
C GLU A 231 -12.97 -14.86 -8.71
N ASP A 232 -12.75 -13.65 -9.24
CA ASP A 232 -11.94 -12.64 -8.58
C ASP A 232 -12.62 -12.11 -7.31
N TYR A 233 -13.95 -11.92 -7.34
CA TYR A 233 -14.71 -11.62 -6.12
C TYR A 233 -14.54 -12.71 -5.06
N VAL A 234 -14.76 -13.98 -5.43
CA VAL A 234 -14.66 -15.10 -4.50
C VAL A 234 -13.25 -15.17 -3.91
N MET A 235 -12.20 -14.98 -4.71
CA MET A 235 -10.82 -14.90 -4.25
C MET A 235 -10.60 -13.79 -3.22
N ARG A 236 -10.95 -12.54 -3.57
CA ARG A 236 -10.75 -11.38 -2.68
C ARG A 236 -11.55 -11.53 -1.39
N ARG A 237 -12.82 -11.91 -1.49
CA ARG A 237 -13.72 -12.02 -0.35
C ARG A 237 -13.25 -13.08 0.63
N ASN A 238 -12.85 -14.25 0.14
CA ASN A 238 -12.38 -15.35 0.98
C ASN A 238 -10.99 -15.09 1.57
N ALA A 239 -10.09 -14.40 0.86
CA ALA A 239 -8.83 -13.96 1.42
C ALA A 239 -9.06 -13.13 2.70
N ILE A 240 -9.94 -12.12 2.63
CA ILE A 240 -10.28 -11.31 3.80
C ILE A 240 -10.98 -12.13 4.89
N ASP A 241 -11.95 -12.97 4.53
CA ASP A 241 -12.72 -13.77 5.50
C ASP A 241 -11.85 -14.78 6.25
N PHE A 242 -10.79 -15.28 5.62
CA PHE A 242 -9.82 -16.19 6.21
C PHE A 242 -8.63 -15.47 6.86
N ALA A 243 -8.67 -14.14 6.95
CA ALA A 243 -7.59 -13.29 7.49
C ALA A 243 -6.24 -13.51 6.77
N ILE A 244 -6.30 -13.71 5.45
CA ILE A 244 -5.15 -13.84 4.56
C ILE A 244 -4.89 -12.50 3.88
N PRO A 245 -3.63 -12.01 3.86
CA PRO A 245 -3.24 -10.82 3.13
C PRO A 245 -3.76 -10.81 1.68
N LEU A 246 -4.43 -9.72 1.32
CA LEU A 246 -4.91 -9.45 -0.02
C LEU A 246 -4.26 -8.18 -0.56
N PHE A 247 -3.65 -8.28 -1.73
CA PHE A 247 -3.13 -7.16 -2.50
C PHE A 247 -3.90 -7.07 -3.81
N ASN A 248 -4.58 -5.93 -4.03
CA ASN A 248 -5.49 -5.72 -5.15
C ASN A 248 -5.23 -4.43 -5.93
N GLU A 249 -4.10 -3.77 -5.69
CA GLU A 249 -3.66 -2.60 -6.44
C GLU A 249 -2.24 -2.85 -6.98
N PRO A 250 -1.99 -2.63 -8.29
CA PRO A 250 -0.77 -3.13 -8.93
C PRO A 250 0.54 -2.59 -8.35
N GLN A 251 0.63 -1.29 -8.07
CA GLN A 251 1.85 -0.61 -7.65
C GLN A 251 2.26 -1.04 -6.24
N THR A 252 1.30 -1.09 -5.32
CA THR A 252 1.50 -1.56 -3.94
C THR A 252 1.79 -3.05 -3.88
N SER A 253 1.20 -3.85 -4.77
CA SER A 253 1.51 -5.28 -4.92
C SER A 253 2.95 -5.52 -5.34
N LEU A 254 3.42 -4.77 -6.35
CA LEU A 254 4.82 -4.85 -6.79
C LEU A 254 5.79 -4.37 -5.69
N LEU A 255 5.44 -3.29 -4.98
CA LEU A 255 6.24 -2.82 -3.85
C LEU A 255 6.31 -3.84 -2.72
N PHE A 256 5.21 -4.55 -2.44
CA PHE A 256 5.22 -5.64 -1.46
C PHE A 256 6.08 -6.82 -1.92
N ALA A 257 5.99 -7.20 -3.20
CA ALA A 257 6.82 -8.24 -3.80
C ALA A 257 8.32 -7.90 -3.67
N GLN A 258 8.69 -6.65 -3.93
CA GLN A 258 10.05 -6.15 -3.72
C GLN A 258 10.46 -6.21 -2.25
N ALA A 259 9.58 -5.83 -1.33
CA ALA A 259 9.82 -5.92 0.11
C ALA A 259 10.04 -7.37 0.57
N LEU A 260 9.24 -8.33 0.10
CA LEU A 260 9.45 -9.75 0.36
C LEU A 260 10.83 -10.19 -0.16
N SER A 261 11.14 -9.89 -1.43
CA SER A 261 12.40 -10.27 -2.07
C SER A 261 13.63 -9.77 -1.30
N GLN A 262 13.58 -8.52 -0.80
CA GLN A 262 14.72 -7.88 -0.15
C GLN A 262 14.82 -8.14 1.37
N LYS A 263 13.69 -8.22 2.08
CA LYS A 263 13.67 -8.21 3.56
C LYS A 263 13.37 -9.58 4.17
N LEU A 264 12.63 -10.44 3.47
CA LEU A 264 12.23 -11.75 4.01
C LEU A 264 13.41 -12.69 4.31
N PRO A 265 14.43 -12.84 3.43
CA PRO A 265 15.53 -13.78 3.70
C PRO A 265 16.27 -13.47 5.02
N ALA A 266 16.51 -12.19 5.28
CA ALA A 266 17.15 -11.74 6.53
C ALA A 266 16.24 -12.00 7.74
N LYS A 267 14.93 -11.80 7.61
CA LYS A 267 13.97 -12.13 8.68
C LYS A 267 13.98 -13.62 9.01
N LEU A 268 13.86 -14.49 8.01
CA LEU A 268 13.84 -15.94 8.19
C LEU A 268 15.14 -16.45 8.83
N ALA A 269 16.30 -15.89 8.44
CA ALA A 269 17.59 -16.24 9.04
C ALA A 269 17.71 -15.87 10.53
N ASN A 270 16.88 -14.94 11.01
CA ASN A 270 16.85 -14.54 12.43
C ASN A 270 15.80 -15.31 13.26
N GLU A 271 14.80 -15.93 12.64
CA GLU A 271 13.69 -16.61 13.35
C GLU A 271 14.06 -17.93 14.05
N GLY A 272 15.33 -18.36 13.99
CA GLY A 272 15.85 -19.54 14.69
C GLY A 272 16.98 -19.26 15.68
N LYS A 273 17.23 -17.99 16.01
CA LYS A 273 18.27 -17.60 16.96
C LYS A 273 17.69 -17.48 18.38
N ASP A 274 18.46 -17.92 19.37
CA ASP A 274 18.08 -17.79 20.79
C ASP A 274 18.15 -16.33 21.28
N GLU A 275 18.92 -15.48 20.60
CA GLU A 275 19.04 -14.06 20.91
C GLU A 275 17.93 -13.23 20.24
N VAL A 276 17.34 -12.31 21.00
CA VAL A 276 16.35 -11.36 20.47
C VAL A 276 17.04 -10.36 19.54
N VAL A 277 16.84 -10.54 18.24
CA VAL A 277 17.32 -9.59 17.23
C VAL A 277 16.22 -8.57 16.93
N ILE A 278 16.44 -7.31 17.34
CA ILE A 278 15.56 -6.20 16.95
C ILE A 278 15.90 -5.80 15.50
N PRO A 279 14.94 -5.86 14.56
CA PRO A 279 15.17 -5.44 13.18
C PRO A 279 15.59 -3.96 13.11
N LYS A 280 16.46 -3.61 12.16
CA LYS A 280 17.01 -2.24 12.04
C LYS A 280 15.94 -1.21 11.71
N GLU A 281 14.86 -1.64 11.06
CA GLU A 281 13.70 -0.82 10.74
C GLU A 281 12.83 -0.46 11.97
N VAL A 282 13.01 -1.16 13.10
CA VAL A 282 12.26 -0.89 14.33
C VAL A 282 12.99 0.18 15.15
N GLY A 283 12.55 1.42 15.00
CA GLY A 283 13.10 2.57 15.72
C GLY A 283 12.02 3.56 16.16
N ARG A 284 12.41 4.51 17.02
CA ARG A 284 11.50 5.60 17.40
C ARG A 284 11.43 6.60 16.25
N TRP A 285 10.23 7.07 15.92
CA TRP A 285 10.06 8.11 14.90
C TRP A 285 10.93 9.36 15.16
N SER A 286 11.17 9.70 16.43
CA SER A 286 12.03 10.81 16.82
C SER A 286 13.47 10.61 16.38
N GLU A 287 13.98 9.38 16.33
CA GLU A 287 15.35 9.08 15.89
C GLU A 287 15.53 9.42 14.41
N PHE A 288 14.52 9.13 13.59
CA PHE A 288 14.52 9.50 12.17
C PHE A 288 14.57 11.02 11.96
N ILE A 289 13.90 11.80 12.81
CA ILE A 289 13.82 13.25 12.66
C ILE A 289 14.84 14.03 13.50
N GLY A 290 15.82 13.36 14.10
CA GLY A 290 16.89 13.98 14.88
C GLY A 290 16.49 14.44 16.29
N GLY A 291 15.64 13.66 16.97
CA GLY A 291 15.28 13.82 18.38
C GLY A 291 14.25 14.90 18.69
N LYS A 292 13.64 15.53 17.70
CA LYS A 292 12.68 16.62 17.92
C LYS A 292 11.33 16.09 18.42
N PRO A 293 10.82 16.54 19.57
CA PRO A 293 9.42 16.31 19.91
C PRO A 293 8.51 17.18 19.01
N VAL A 294 7.41 16.60 18.52
CA VAL A 294 6.31 17.27 17.79
C VAL A 294 5.03 17.12 18.58
#